data_AF-A0A2S2R967-F1
#
_entry.id   AF-A0A2S2R967-F1
#
_cell.length_a   1.000
_cell.length_b   1.000
_cell.length_c   1.000
_cell.angle_alpha   90.00
_cell.angle_beta   90.00
_cell.angle_gamma   90.00
#
_symmetry.space_group_name_H-M   'P 1'
#
loop_
_entity.id
_entity.type
_entity.pdbx_description
1 polymer ?
#
loop_
_entity_poly.entity_id
_entity_poly.type
_entity_poly.pdbx_seq_one_letter_code
_entity_poly.pdbx_strand_id
1 'polypeptide(L)'
;MDIVCVIDVVQTCNLAHRKRALEEVKQASMMVNANLFIVSFEKLDFGETVELDTFYNADIAIVDLSIQFQQSSLFYHLGLRESFGMKQNIMLFNDLDSEVTLRLKLSCGSYTFVSYKLAECGTCLTTNTSFEDKNGTTTFEPRVPITVKLKKLLKDVEIQTKVHIKEKFLSDLRKARESYTGEELRNKLLIMRKRLDDPHVLSGDVVLNMLISFRDLQDYDAMVQLVEDIQTIPNKKNYIQTPALRFLYPFALNRRNKPGDREKALEVIELALEKKENHIPDMVCLCGRIYKDKFVESLYEDKSALQHAIHWYRKGFEVQPNEYAGINLATLLVIAGNEFSKSEELRHIGMVLNNLIGKKGSLPSLKEYWDVATFFEISVLAGNYSKAIQAAECMFKLKPPNWYLNSTVGNILLISKFKKKSEEIESTAEEQIFGFWMDYFIEATKTEIDDSIRFPILILEPSKVFMPSYVNVNLGAEEKSIHVWNLCVFCMKKMCKQAHDWLFVASMIRGVSLYKRDERCLFLYVHENSDDFQMFFPSSQYRQRFYDLIIKLTEGEEGMMTNLEEDSIGDQVNFEYEFDDSKKKIILGKGTYGIVYAARDLNTQVRIAVKEIPERNLGGY
;
A
#
# COMPACT_ATOMS: atom_id res chain seq x y z
N MET A 1 18.27 -8.78 26.92
CA MET A 1 19.61 -8.69 26.32
C MET A 1 20.46 -9.74 27.00
N ASP A 2 21.00 -10.66 26.21
CA ASP A 2 21.79 -11.78 26.67
C ASP A 2 23.27 -11.49 26.39
N ILE A 3 24.09 -11.53 27.43
CA ILE A 3 25.53 -11.31 27.37
C ILE A 3 26.20 -12.65 27.62
N VAL A 4 27.06 -13.08 26.71
CA VAL A 4 27.99 -14.20 26.96
C VAL A 4 29.35 -13.64 27.34
N CYS A 5 29.97 -14.21 28.36
CA CYS A 5 31.27 -13.79 28.86
C CYS A 5 32.23 -14.96 28.97
N VAL A 6 33.42 -14.81 28.37
CA VAL A 6 34.51 -15.78 28.41
C VAL A 6 35.73 -15.11 29.06
N ILE A 7 35.94 -15.41 30.34
CA ILE A 7 37.12 -14.96 31.10
C ILE A 7 37.67 -16.17 31.85
N ASP A 8 38.92 -16.54 31.56
CA ASP A 8 39.57 -17.64 32.24
C ASP A 8 39.92 -17.28 33.69
N VAL A 9 39.36 -18.04 34.62
CA VAL A 9 39.63 -17.92 36.07
C VAL A 9 40.28 -19.18 36.65
N VAL A 10 40.89 -20.01 35.79
CA VAL A 10 41.56 -21.27 36.15
C VAL A 10 43.08 -21.10 36.10
N GLN A 11 43.59 -20.47 35.04
CA GLN A 11 45.03 -20.24 34.87
C GLN A 11 45.58 -19.33 35.97
N THR A 12 46.76 -19.67 36.51
CA THR A 12 47.30 -19.05 37.73
C THR A 12 47.91 -17.66 37.48
N CYS A 13 48.46 -17.42 36.28
CA CYS A 13 49.13 -16.17 35.93
C CYS A 13 48.15 -14.99 35.99
N ASN A 14 48.41 -14.01 36.85
CA ASN A 14 47.59 -12.80 37.08
C ASN A 14 46.11 -13.08 37.37
N LEU A 15 45.82 -14.22 38.01
CA LEU A 15 44.45 -14.69 38.28
C LEU A 15 43.60 -13.67 39.06
N ALA A 16 44.19 -12.96 40.02
CA ALA A 16 43.49 -11.96 40.83
C ALA A 16 42.90 -10.82 39.96
N HIS A 17 43.60 -10.44 38.88
CA HIS A 17 43.13 -9.39 37.97
C HIS A 17 41.92 -9.88 37.18
N ARG A 18 41.98 -11.08 36.59
CA ARG A 18 40.89 -11.68 35.81
C ARG A 18 39.65 -11.96 36.66
N LYS A 19 39.82 -12.47 37.89
CA LYS A 19 38.71 -12.65 38.83
C LYS A 19 38.00 -11.34 39.14
N ARG A 20 38.76 -10.26 39.32
CA ARG A 20 38.17 -8.93 39.56
C ARG A 20 37.47 -8.40 38.31
N ALA A 21 38.07 -8.53 37.13
CA ALA A 21 37.44 -8.12 35.87
C ALA A 21 36.10 -8.84 35.62
N LEU A 22 36.03 -10.15 35.90
CA LEU A 22 34.77 -10.90 35.82
C LEU A 22 33.69 -10.36 36.78
N GLU A 23 34.08 -9.97 37.99
CA GLU A 23 33.15 -9.37 38.95
C GLU A 23 32.62 -8.01 38.48
N GLU A 24 33.47 -7.20 37.84
CA GLU A 24 33.06 -5.93 37.25
C GLU A 24 32.14 -6.12 36.04
N VAL A 25 32.33 -7.17 35.23
CA VAL A 25 31.40 -7.56 34.15
C VAL A 25 30.03 -7.95 34.72
N LYS A 26 29.99 -8.73 35.81
CA LYS A 26 28.74 -9.08 36.49
C LYS A 26 28.01 -7.82 36.98
N GLN A 27 28.73 -6.92 37.63
CA GLN A 27 28.16 -5.66 38.12
C GLN A 27 27.63 -4.79 36.97
N ALA A 28 28.39 -4.63 35.88
CA ALA A 28 27.96 -3.88 34.71
C ALA A 28 26.69 -4.48 34.08
N SER A 29 26.62 -5.81 33.99
CA SER A 29 25.46 -6.54 33.44
C SER A 29 24.21 -6.35 34.31
N MET A 30 24.35 -6.43 35.64
CA MET A 30 23.26 -6.13 36.57
C MET A 30 22.77 -4.68 36.47
N MET A 31 23.67 -3.72 36.27
CA MET A 31 23.30 -2.30 36.13
C MET A 31 22.51 -1.97 34.85
N VAL A 32 22.52 -2.86 33.85
CA VAL A 32 21.72 -2.75 32.62
C VAL A 32 20.60 -3.79 32.56
N ASN A 33 20.39 -4.56 33.63
CA ASN A 33 19.37 -5.61 33.73
C ASN A 33 19.47 -6.66 32.59
N ALA A 34 20.70 -7.05 32.24
CA ALA A 34 20.97 -8.06 31.21
C ALA A 34 21.20 -9.45 31.83
N ASN A 35 20.86 -10.51 31.09
CA ASN A 35 21.17 -11.88 31.46
C ASN A 35 22.63 -12.17 31.11
N LEU A 36 23.43 -12.61 32.09
CA LEU A 36 24.84 -12.91 31.89
C LEU A 36 25.09 -14.42 31.94
N PHE A 37 25.63 -14.96 30.85
CA PHE A 37 26.07 -16.34 30.72
C PHE A 37 27.60 -16.39 30.76
N ILE A 38 28.16 -17.16 31.69
CA ILE A 38 29.62 -17.33 31.79
C ILE A 38 29.99 -18.67 31.18
N VAL A 39 30.83 -18.63 30.15
CA VAL A 39 31.30 -19.82 29.43
C VAL A 39 32.80 -19.99 29.68
N SER A 40 33.22 -21.20 30.06
CA SER A 40 34.65 -21.50 30.22
C SER A 40 35.31 -21.70 28.86
N PHE A 41 36.56 -21.23 28.73
CA PHE A 41 37.35 -21.40 27.51
C PHE A 41 37.45 -22.87 27.06
N GLU A 42 37.75 -23.80 27.98
CA GLU A 42 37.95 -25.22 27.64
C GLU A 42 36.72 -25.84 26.95
N LYS A 43 35.52 -25.56 27.46
CA LYS A 43 34.25 -26.06 26.87
C LYS A 43 33.95 -25.43 25.51
N LEU A 44 34.30 -24.15 25.34
CA LEU A 44 34.14 -23.44 24.06
C LEU A 44 35.11 -24.00 23.00
N ASP A 45 36.37 -24.22 23.40
CA ASP A 45 37.45 -24.74 22.55
C ASP A 45 37.24 -26.22 22.17
N PHE A 46 36.71 -27.03 23.11
CA PHE A 46 36.27 -28.41 22.83
C PHE A 46 35.04 -28.49 21.92
N GLY A 47 34.31 -27.38 21.76
CA GLY A 47 33.10 -27.32 20.95
C GLY A 47 31.89 -28.00 21.57
N GLU A 48 31.70 -27.87 22.89
CA GLU A 48 30.47 -28.34 23.53
C GLU A 48 29.25 -27.59 22.97
N THR A 49 28.23 -28.34 22.52
CA THR A 49 27.11 -27.79 21.75
C THR A 49 26.31 -26.72 22.49
N VAL A 50 26.14 -26.84 23.80
CA VAL A 50 25.35 -25.88 24.60
C VAL A 50 26.10 -24.55 24.74
N GLU A 51 27.39 -24.62 25.01
CA GLU A 51 28.28 -23.47 25.15
C GLU A 51 28.50 -22.76 23.82
N LEU A 52 28.63 -23.49 22.71
CA LEU A 52 28.68 -22.93 21.35
C LEU A 52 27.36 -22.22 21.01
N ASP A 53 26.22 -22.85 21.27
CA ASP A 53 24.91 -22.26 21.02
C ASP A 53 24.72 -20.96 21.81
N THR A 54 25.06 -20.99 23.11
CA THR A 54 25.03 -19.82 23.98
C THR A 54 25.97 -18.72 23.46
N PHE A 55 27.18 -19.08 23.04
CA PHE A 55 28.18 -18.12 22.57
C PHE A 55 27.81 -17.47 21.24
N TYR A 56 27.25 -18.22 20.29
CA TYR A 56 26.89 -17.69 18.98
C TYR A 56 25.56 -16.93 18.96
N ASN A 57 24.62 -17.26 19.87
CA ASN A 57 23.29 -16.65 19.89
C ASN A 57 23.12 -15.48 20.86
N ALA A 58 24.04 -15.27 21.81
CA ALA A 58 23.96 -14.11 22.71
C ALA A 58 23.92 -12.78 21.93
N ASP A 59 23.37 -11.70 22.50
CA ASP A 59 23.38 -10.37 21.86
C ASP A 59 24.79 -9.76 21.87
N ILE A 60 25.54 -9.97 22.96
CA ILE A 60 26.88 -9.41 23.16
C ILE A 60 27.83 -10.50 23.64
N ALA A 61 29.02 -10.60 23.03
CA ALA A 61 30.11 -11.41 23.56
C ALA A 61 31.18 -10.53 24.22
N ILE A 62 31.54 -10.84 25.46
CA ILE A 62 32.65 -10.24 26.19
C ILE A 62 33.75 -11.29 26.37
N VAL A 63 34.91 -11.09 25.74
CA VAL A 63 35.99 -12.09 25.72
C VAL A 63 37.28 -11.49 26.25
N ASP A 64 37.90 -12.12 27.26
CA ASP A 64 39.19 -11.71 27.78
C ASP A 64 40.34 -12.42 27.05
N LEU A 65 41.24 -11.62 26.47
CA LEU A 65 42.36 -12.05 25.65
C LEU A 65 43.69 -12.06 26.42
N SER A 66 43.66 -11.95 27.76
CA SER A 66 44.88 -11.79 28.58
C SER A 66 45.78 -13.04 28.58
N ILE A 67 45.29 -14.18 28.11
CA ILE A 67 46.03 -15.44 28.04
C ILE A 67 46.43 -15.71 26.59
N GLN A 68 47.74 -15.60 26.30
CA GLN A 68 48.27 -15.64 24.95
C GLN A 68 47.90 -16.92 24.17
N PHE A 69 47.96 -18.10 24.80
CA PHE A 69 47.67 -19.36 24.10
C PHE A 69 46.19 -19.53 23.74
N GLN A 70 45.27 -18.79 24.38
CA GLN A 70 43.83 -18.84 24.10
C GLN A 70 43.41 -17.90 22.96
N GLN A 71 44.22 -16.90 22.65
CA GLN A 71 43.87 -15.82 21.72
C GLN A 71 43.44 -16.34 20.34
N SER A 72 44.18 -17.29 19.77
CA SER A 72 43.91 -17.79 18.41
C SER A 72 42.53 -18.46 18.30
N SER A 73 42.15 -19.28 19.28
CA SER A 73 40.84 -19.93 19.34
C SER A 73 39.72 -18.91 19.59
N LEU A 74 39.93 -17.98 20.53
CA LEU A 74 38.95 -16.92 20.80
C LEU A 74 38.70 -16.02 19.59
N PHE A 75 39.74 -15.65 18.84
CA PHE A 75 39.59 -14.91 17.57
C PHE A 75 38.82 -15.72 16.53
N TYR A 76 39.03 -17.03 16.44
CA TYR A 76 38.26 -17.91 15.54
C TYR A 76 36.76 -17.88 15.87
N HIS A 77 36.37 -18.05 17.13
CA HIS A 77 34.96 -18.00 17.55
C HIS A 77 34.33 -16.61 17.33
N LEU A 78 35.08 -15.53 17.58
CA LEU A 78 34.62 -14.17 17.32
C LEU A 78 34.39 -13.91 15.81
N GLY A 79 35.29 -14.40 14.95
CA GLY A 79 35.12 -14.31 13.49
C GLY A 79 33.90 -15.09 12.98
N LEU A 80 33.64 -16.29 13.53
CA LEU A 80 32.42 -17.05 13.22
C LEU A 80 31.16 -16.28 13.63
N ARG A 81 31.17 -15.69 14.82
CA ARG A 81 30.06 -14.89 15.33
C ARG A 81 29.77 -13.68 14.42
N GLU A 82 30.80 -12.97 13.96
CA GLU A 82 30.64 -11.91 12.95
C GLU A 82 30.05 -12.41 11.63
N SER A 83 30.45 -13.61 11.17
CA SER A 83 29.91 -14.23 9.94
C SER A 83 28.41 -14.53 10.03
N PHE A 84 27.89 -14.75 11.25
CA PHE A 84 26.46 -14.89 11.53
C PHE A 84 25.73 -13.54 11.68
N GLY A 85 26.42 -12.42 11.48
CA GLY A 85 25.87 -11.08 11.63
C GLY A 85 25.89 -10.54 13.06
N MET A 86 26.44 -11.28 14.01
CA MET A 86 26.56 -10.89 15.43
C MET A 86 27.84 -10.07 15.63
N LYS A 87 27.77 -8.77 15.33
CA LYS A 87 28.94 -7.86 15.30
C LYS A 87 29.31 -7.27 16.67
N GLN A 88 28.48 -7.46 17.69
CA GLN A 88 28.64 -6.81 18.99
C GLN A 88 29.53 -7.66 19.91
N ASN A 89 30.82 -7.39 19.82
CA ASN A 89 31.88 -8.14 20.48
C ASN A 89 32.83 -7.18 21.22
N ILE A 90 32.99 -7.38 22.53
CA ILE A 90 33.85 -6.58 23.41
C ILE A 90 35.04 -7.44 23.85
N MET A 91 36.24 -6.96 23.58
CA MET A 91 37.48 -7.61 23.97
C MET A 91 38.05 -6.95 25.22
N LEU A 92 38.34 -7.76 26.24
CA LEU A 92 39.02 -7.34 27.46
C LEU A 92 40.49 -7.78 27.42
N PHE A 93 41.39 -6.95 27.95
CA PHE A 93 42.81 -7.30 28.07
C PHE A 93 43.46 -6.72 29.33
N ASN A 94 44.13 -7.55 30.12
CA ASN A 94 44.88 -7.14 31.30
C ASN A 94 46.21 -6.49 30.90
N ASP A 95 46.33 -5.19 31.10
CA ASP A 95 47.48 -4.37 30.73
C ASP A 95 48.62 -4.50 31.74
N LEU A 96 49.52 -5.43 31.44
CA LEU A 96 50.77 -5.66 32.17
C LEU A 96 51.94 -4.92 31.52
N ASP A 97 51.92 -4.84 30.19
CA ASP A 97 52.89 -4.15 29.34
C ASP A 97 52.12 -3.33 28.30
N SER A 98 52.24 -2.01 28.41
CA SER A 98 51.49 -1.07 27.57
C SER A 98 51.88 -1.14 26.09
N GLU A 99 53.10 -1.58 25.75
CA GLU A 99 53.51 -1.76 24.36
C GLU A 99 52.83 -2.98 23.73
N VAL A 100 52.77 -4.09 24.48
CA VAL A 100 52.05 -5.30 24.05
C VAL A 100 50.56 -5.03 23.93
N THR A 101 49.97 -4.35 24.92
CA THR A 101 48.56 -3.95 24.91
C THR A 101 48.23 -3.09 23.68
N LEU A 102 49.10 -2.13 23.33
CA LEU A 102 48.91 -1.28 22.16
C LEU A 102 48.99 -2.08 20.85
N ARG A 103 49.96 -2.98 20.71
CA ARG A 103 50.10 -3.84 19.51
C ARG A 103 48.87 -4.75 19.33
N LEU A 104 48.37 -5.33 20.42
CA LEU A 104 47.16 -6.15 20.38
C LEU A 104 45.94 -5.31 19.98
N LYS A 105 45.76 -4.13 20.59
CA LYS A 105 44.67 -3.20 20.25
C LYS A 105 44.67 -2.84 18.76
N LEU A 106 45.83 -2.55 18.17
CA LEU A 106 45.97 -2.26 16.75
C LEU A 106 45.63 -3.47 15.85
N SER A 107 45.92 -4.68 16.34
CA SER A 107 45.62 -5.93 15.61
C SER A 107 44.14 -6.32 15.68
N CYS A 108 43.41 -5.81 16.68
CA CYS A 108 41.98 -6.10 16.90
C CYS A 108 41.02 -5.27 16.03
N GLY A 109 41.50 -4.46 15.08
CA GLY A 109 40.70 -3.85 14.02
C GLY A 109 39.41 -3.15 14.48
N SER A 110 38.25 -3.66 14.01
CA SER A 110 36.89 -3.12 14.24
C SER A 110 36.25 -3.50 15.58
N TYR A 111 36.89 -4.33 16.39
CA TYR A 111 36.34 -4.79 17.66
C TYR A 111 36.41 -3.71 18.74
N THR A 112 35.43 -3.72 19.66
CA THR A 112 35.47 -2.82 20.82
C THR A 112 36.49 -3.35 21.82
N PHE A 113 37.65 -2.70 21.91
CA PHE A 113 38.76 -3.13 22.77
C PHE A 113 38.83 -2.31 24.07
N VAL A 114 38.87 -2.99 25.21
CA VAL A 114 38.97 -2.39 26.55
C VAL A 114 40.12 -3.03 27.32
N SER A 115 41.21 -2.28 27.50
CA SER A 115 42.31 -2.70 28.38
C SER A 115 42.05 -2.27 29.82
N TYR A 116 42.47 -3.11 30.77
CA TYR A 116 42.26 -2.88 32.20
C TYR A 116 43.49 -3.26 33.03
N LYS A 117 43.61 -2.66 34.21
CA LYS A 117 44.62 -3.03 35.22
C LYS A 117 44.02 -2.98 36.61
N LEU A 118 44.41 -3.91 37.47
CA LEU A 118 44.02 -3.90 38.87
C LEU A 118 44.81 -2.82 39.60
N ALA A 119 44.10 -1.82 40.14
CA ALA A 119 44.72 -0.77 40.96
C ALA A 119 44.96 -1.28 42.39
N GLU A 120 45.87 -0.62 43.12
CA GLU A 120 46.19 -0.94 44.52
C GLU A 120 44.96 -0.83 45.45
N CYS A 121 43.96 -0.02 45.08
CA CYS A 121 42.68 0.08 45.78
C CYS A 121 41.71 -1.09 45.51
N GLY A 122 42.14 -2.13 44.79
CA GLY A 122 41.34 -3.32 44.49
C GLY A 122 40.30 -3.16 43.39
N THR A 123 40.27 -2.01 42.70
CA THR A 123 39.34 -1.73 41.58
C THR A 123 40.03 -1.93 40.24
N CYS A 124 39.35 -2.53 39.25
CA CYS A 124 39.84 -2.59 37.88
C CYS A 124 39.56 -1.27 37.15
N LEU A 125 40.63 -0.58 36.77
CA LEU A 125 40.56 0.67 36.02
C LEU A 125 40.90 0.42 34.56
N THR A 126 40.26 1.16 33.65
CA THR A 126 40.65 1.18 32.25
C THR A 126 42.04 1.77 32.10
N THR A 127 42.87 1.18 31.24
CA THR A 127 44.18 1.74 30.91
C THR A 127 44.14 2.49 29.59
N ASN A 128 44.92 3.56 29.50
CA ASN A 128 45.04 4.34 28.28
C ASN A 128 46.28 3.87 27.53
N THR A 129 46.08 3.22 26.39
CA THR A 129 47.14 3.05 25.39
C THR A 129 46.95 4.13 24.32
N SER A 130 47.45 5.34 24.59
CA SER A 130 47.39 6.46 23.65
C SER A 130 48.51 6.35 22.61
N PHE A 131 48.19 6.68 21.36
CA PHE A 131 49.16 7.04 20.32
C PHE A 131 49.50 8.53 20.48
N GLU A 132 50.76 8.92 20.37
CA GLU A 132 51.10 10.31 20.05
C GLU A 132 50.73 10.54 18.58
N ASP A 133 49.60 11.19 18.31
CA ASP A 133 49.34 11.72 16.98
C ASP A 133 50.39 12.77 16.65
N LYS A 134 50.94 12.73 15.43
CA LYS A 134 51.91 13.70 14.89
C LYS A 134 51.42 15.17 14.90
N ASN A 135 50.18 15.42 15.34
CA ASN A 135 49.55 16.74 15.49
C ASN A 135 49.31 17.17 16.95
N GLY A 136 49.88 16.49 17.95
CA GLY A 136 50.03 17.04 19.32
C GLY A 136 48.74 17.32 20.10
N THR A 137 47.59 16.74 19.72
CA THR A 137 46.34 16.86 20.48
C THR A 137 46.00 15.52 21.13
N THR A 138 46.44 15.36 22.39
CA THR A 138 46.09 14.21 23.23
C THR A 138 44.64 14.34 23.70
N THR A 139 43.73 13.57 23.10
CA THR A 139 42.42 13.32 23.71
C THR A 139 42.60 12.36 24.87
N PHE A 140 42.82 12.91 26.07
CA PHE A 140 42.87 12.12 27.32
C PHE A 140 41.49 11.49 27.59
N GLU A 141 41.32 10.20 27.31
CA GLU A 141 40.23 9.45 27.97
C GLU A 141 40.56 9.32 29.46
N PRO A 142 39.69 9.70 30.40
CA PRO A 142 39.96 9.56 31.83
C PRO A 142 40.01 8.08 32.23
N ARG A 143 40.95 7.71 33.11
CA ARG A 143 40.96 6.37 33.75
C ARG A 143 39.68 6.22 34.57
N VAL A 144 38.80 5.32 34.14
CA VAL A 144 37.51 5.06 34.79
C VAL A 144 37.44 3.60 35.24
N PRO A 145 36.62 3.26 36.25
CA PRO A 145 36.33 1.87 36.55
C PRO A 145 35.77 1.14 35.33
N ILE A 146 36.24 -0.09 35.10
CA ILE A 146 35.81 -0.88 33.93
C ILE A 146 34.28 -1.10 33.93
N THR A 147 33.66 -1.23 35.10
CA THR A 147 32.19 -1.28 35.24
C THR A 147 31.49 -0.09 34.59
N VAL A 148 32.03 1.12 34.70
CA VAL A 148 31.42 2.34 34.11
C VAL A 148 31.54 2.32 32.59
N LYS A 149 32.70 1.95 32.05
CA LYS A 149 32.92 1.85 30.61
C LYS A 149 32.04 0.75 30.00
N LEU A 150 32.01 -0.43 30.62
CA LEU A 150 31.17 -1.55 30.19
C LEU A 150 29.69 -1.19 30.24
N LYS A 151 29.19 -0.57 31.32
CA LYS A 151 27.80 -0.11 31.40
C LYS A 151 27.42 0.81 30.24
N LYS A 152 28.31 1.73 29.84
CA LYS A 152 28.07 2.62 28.69
C LYS A 152 27.97 1.82 27.39
N LEU A 153 28.95 0.95 27.12
CA LEU A 153 28.98 0.12 25.92
C LEU A 153 27.75 -0.79 25.82
N LEU A 154 27.39 -1.45 26.91
CA LEU A 154 26.21 -2.33 26.97
C LEU A 154 24.90 -1.57 26.69
N LYS A 155 24.76 -0.34 27.20
CA LYS A 155 23.60 0.52 26.90
C LYS A 155 23.55 0.95 25.44
N ASP A 156 24.69 1.30 24.85
CA ASP A 156 24.76 1.73 23.44
C ASP A 156 24.35 0.59 22.50
N VAL A 157 24.76 -0.65 22.81
CA VAL A 157 24.37 -1.85 22.04
C VAL A 157 22.89 -2.20 22.22
N GLU A 158 22.35 -2.07 23.44
CA GLU A 158 20.93 -2.28 23.71
C GLU A 158 20.06 -1.33 22.86
N ILE A 159 20.48 -0.07 22.70
CA ILE A 159 19.79 0.92 21.87
C ILE A 159 19.87 0.53 20.38
N GLN A 160 21.05 0.15 19.88
CA GLN A 160 21.23 -0.22 18.47
C GLN A 160 20.42 -1.47 18.08
N THR A 161 20.37 -2.48 18.96
CA THR A 161 19.64 -3.73 18.70
C THR A 161 18.13 -3.48 18.61
N LYS A 162 17.57 -2.64 19.49
CA LYS A 162 16.17 -2.21 19.45
C LYS A 162 15.84 -1.46 18.15
N VAL A 163 16.71 -0.56 17.72
CA VAL A 163 16.54 0.17 16.45
C VAL A 163 16.53 -0.80 15.26
N HIS A 164 17.44 -1.76 15.23
CA HIS A 164 17.53 -2.72 14.13
C HIS A 164 16.30 -3.64 14.02
N ILE A 165 15.81 -4.19 15.15
CA ILE A 165 14.60 -5.04 15.18
C ILE A 165 13.39 -4.27 14.63
N LYS A 166 13.24 -3.02 15.04
CA LYS A 166 12.18 -2.13 14.58
C LYS A 166 12.30 -1.81 13.09
N GLU A 167 13.49 -1.45 12.61
CA GLU A 167 13.73 -1.16 11.19
C GLU A 167 13.47 -2.37 10.30
N LYS A 168 13.85 -3.55 10.76
CA LYS A 168 13.55 -4.82 10.08
C LYS A 168 12.04 -5.05 9.99
N PHE A 169 11.29 -4.84 11.07
CA PHE A 169 9.83 -4.94 11.04
C PHE A 169 9.20 -3.98 10.01
N LEU A 170 9.62 -2.71 10.02
CA LEU A 170 9.11 -1.71 9.07
C LEU A 170 9.52 -2.01 7.61
N SER A 171 10.70 -2.60 7.40
CA SER A 171 11.12 -3.08 6.08
C SER A 171 10.25 -4.24 5.60
N ASP A 172 10.01 -5.23 6.46
CA ASP A 172 9.14 -6.37 6.16
C ASP A 172 7.71 -5.92 5.85
N LEU A 173 7.20 -4.93 6.59
CA LEU A 173 5.85 -4.40 6.41
C LEU A 173 5.70 -3.69 5.05
N ARG A 174 6.71 -2.91 4.64
CA ARG A 174 6.75 -2.29 3.31
C ARG A 174 6.76 -3.34 2.21
N LYS A 175 7.65 -4.34 2.32
CA LYS A 175 7.71 -5.46 1.36
C LYS A 175 6.37 -6.19 1.27
N ALA A 176 5.69 -6.41 2.39
CA ALA A 176 4.38 -7.05 2.38
C ALA A 176 3.36 -6.23 1.57
N ARG A 177 3.27 -4.91 1.78
CA ARG A 177 2.37 -4.02 1.02
C ARG A 177 2.67 -3.98 -0.47
N GLU A 178 3.93 -4.15 -0.86
CA GLU A 178 4.37 -4.15 -2.26
C GLU A 178 4.13 -5.51 -2.94
N SER A 179 4.21 -6.61 -2.19
CA SER A 179 4.21 -7.97 -2.75
C SER A 179 2.83 -8.64 -2.75
N TYR A 180 1.91 -8.20 -1.89
CA TYR A 180 0.60 -8.84 -1.71
C TYR A 180 -0.53 -7.82 -1.79
N THR A 181 -1.72 -8.28 -2.18
CA THR A 181 -2.95 -7.47 -2.21
C THR A 181 -4.13 -8.27 -1.65
N GLY A 182 -5.26 -7.61 -1.39
CA GLY A 182 -6.49 -8.26 -0.96
C GLY A 182 -6.34 -9.15 0.29
N GLU A 183 -6.89 -10.37 0.21
CA GLU A 183 -6.94 -11.32 1.32
C GLU A 183 -5.55 -11.87 1.71
N GLU A 184 -4.65 -12.04 0.75
CA GLU A 184 -3.28 -12.48 1.02
C GLU A 184 -2.52 -11.46 1.89
N LEU A 185 -2.63 -10.18 1.55
CA LEU A 185 -2.04 -9.11 2.35
C LEU A 185 -2.66 -9.07 3.74
N ARG A 186 -3.99 -9.23 3.85
CA ARG A 186 -4.69 -9.26 5.15
C ARG A 186 -4.12 -10.35 6.06
N ASN A 187 -3.97 -11.58 5.55
CA ASN A 187 -3.41 -12.69 6.30
C ASN A 187 -1.97 -12.42 6.72
N LYS A 188 -1.15 -11.81 5.84
CA LYS A 188 0.22 -11.43 6.17
C LYS A 188 0.29 -10.38 7.28
N LEU A 189 -0.57 -9.37 7.24
CA LEU A 189 -0.65 -8.32 8.26
C LEU A 189 -1.09 -8.87 9.62
N LEU A 190 -2.04 -9.81 9.65
CA LEU A 190 -2.45 -10.50 10.88
C LEU A 190 -1.31 -11.31 11.51
N ILE A 191 -0.47 -11.97 10.70
CA ILE A 191 0.75 -12.64 11.17
C ILE A 191 1.75 -11.62 11.71
N MET A 192 1.96 -10.50 11.00
CA MET A 192 2.87 -9.44 11.44
C MET A 192 2.42 -8.79 12.74
N ARG A 193 1.12 -8.63 12.96
CA ARG A 193 0.56 -8.11 14.22
C ARG A 193 1.03 -8.92 15.43
N LYS A 194 1.15 -10.25 15.33
CA LYS A 194 1.65 -11.10 16.43
C LYS A 194 3.09 -10.76 16.84
N ARG A 195 3.90 -10.20 15.93
CA ARG A 195 5.27 -9.75 16.26
C ARG A 195 5.27 -8.47 17.13
N LEU A 196 4.13 -7.77 17.25
CA LEU A 196 4.00 -6.61 18.13
C LEU A 196 3.92 -7.01 19.62
N ASP A 197 3.73 -8.30 19.92
CA ASP A 197 3.81 -8.83 21.28
C ASP A 197 5.24 -8.68 21.85
N ASP A 198 6.26 -8.54 21.00
CA ASP A 198 7.62 -8.17 21.40
C ASP A 198 7.69 -6.67 21.76
N PRO A 199 7.99 -6.32 23.03
CA PRO A 199 8.11 -4.93 23.48
C PRO A 199 9.17 -4.11 22.73
N HIS A 200 10.14 -4.76 22.08
CA HIS A 200 11.19 -4.10 21.29
C HIS A 200 10.71 -3.65 19.91
N VAL A 201 9.64 -4.26 19.39
CA VAL A 201 9.01 -3.89 18.11
C VAL A 201 7.96 -2.80 18.33
N LEU A 202 7.24 -2.83 19.47
CA LEU A 202 6.11 -1.93 19.73
C LEU A 202 6.55 -0.47 19.94
N SER A 203 6.38 0.34 18.90
CA SER A 203 6.60 1.79 18.91
C SER A 203 5.48 2.56 18.19
N GLY A 204 5.34 3.85 18.49
CA GLY A 204 4.25 4.67 17.91
C GLY A 204 4.24 4.73 16.38
N ASP A 205 5.41 4.73 15.74
CA ASP A 205 5.53 4.70 14.28
C ASP A 205 5.26 3.31 13.67
N VAL A 206 5.59 2.22 14.38
CA VAL A 206 5.20 0.86 13.98
C VAL A 206 3.68 0.71 14.03
N VAL A 207 3.05 1.16 15.11
CA VAL A 207 1.58 1.15 15.27
C VAL A 207 0.92 1.97 14.16
N LEU A 208 1.43 3.18 13.88
CA LEU A 208 0.92 4.03 12.79
C LEU A 208 0.99 3.33 11.43
N ASN A 209 2.14 2.73 11.08
CA ASN A 209 2.30 2.04 9.80
C ASN A 209 1.41 0.79 9.69
N MET A 210 1.21 0.06 10.79
CA MET A 210 0.27 -1.07 10.84
C MET A 210 -1.18 -0.62 10.61
N LEU A 211 -1.62 0.46 11.26
CA LEU A 211 -2.97 0.99 11.07
C LEU A 211 -3.20 1.53 9.65
N ILE A 212 -2.21 2.20 9.06
CA ILE A 212 -2.27 2.62 7.65
C ILE A 212 -2.43 1.39 6.74
N SER A 213 -1.69 0.32 7.02
CA SER A 213 -1.76 -0.92 6.23
C SER A 213 -3.15 -1.58 6.32
N PHE A 214 -3.73 -1.65 7.52
CA PHE A 214 -5.11 -2.15 7.69
C PHE A 214 -6.16 -1.22 7.06
N ARG A 215 -5.97 0.11 7.16
CA ARG A 215 -6.86 1.10 6.55
C ARG A 215 -6.90 0.95 5.03
N ASP A 216 -5.75 0.74 4.39
CA ASP A 216 -5.67 0.57 2.93
C ASP A 216 -6.43 -0.69 2.46
N LEU A 217 -6.51 -1.72 3.33
CA LEU A 217 -7.36 -2.90 3.14
C LEU A 217 -8.81 -2.75 3.65
N GLN A 218 -9.15 -1.62 4.26
CA GLN A 218 -10.42 -1.38 4.94
C GLN A 218 -10.74 -2.40 6.06
N ASP A 219 -9.72 -3.00 6.68
CA ASP A 219 -9.89 -3.87 7.85
C ASP A 219 -10.01 -3.01 9.12
N TYR A 220 -11.14 -2.31 9.24
CA TYR A 220 -11.41 -1.40 10.36
C TYR A 220 -11.53 -2.13 11.69
N ASP A 221 -11.91 -3.41 11.68
CA ASP A 221 -11.96 -4.23 12.89
C ASP A 221 -10.57 -4.50 13.44
N ALA A 222 -9.61 -4.89 12.59
CA ALA A 222 -8.22 -5.05 12.99
C ALA A 222 -7.60 -3.74 13.48
N MET A 223 -7.97 -2.59 12.88
CA MET A 223 -7.54 -1.28 13.36
C MET A 223 -8.03 -0.98 14.78
N VAL A 224 -9.33 -1.15 15.03
CA VAL A 224 -9.93 -0.91 16.34
C VAL A 224 -9.32 -1.83 17.39
N GLN A 225 -9.25 -3.14 17.08
CA GLN A 225 -8.69 -4.12 18.02
C GLN A 225 -7.22 -3.81 18.36
N LEU A 226 -6.40 -3.41 17.39
CA LEU A 226 -5.00 -3.06 17.66
C LEU A 226 -4.88 -1.91 18.66
N VAL A 227 -5.70 -0.86 18.50
CA VAL A 227 -5.66 0.30 19.41
C VAL A 227 -6.18 -0.08 20.80
N GLU A 228 -7.27 -0.85 20.87
CA GLU A 228 -7.86 -1.32 22.13
C GLU A 228 -6.89 -2.24 22.89
N ASP A 229 -6.21 -3.16 22.21
CA ASP A 229 -5.20 -4.03 22.83
C ASP A 229 -4.07 -3.20 23.44
N ILE A 230 -3.54 -2.21 22.71
CA ILE A 230 -2.47 -1.33 23.21
C ILE A 230 -2.94 -0.52 24.43
N GLN A 231 -4.22 -0.13 24.48
CA GLN A 231 -4.80 0.58 25.63
C GLN A 231 -4.80 -0.27 26.91
N THR A 232 -4.88 -1.61 26.78
CA THR A 232 -4.82 -2.53 27.93
C THR A 232 -3.43 -2.64 28.54
N ILE A 233 -2.37 -2.32 27.79
CA ILE A 233 -0.98 -2.49 28.24
C ILE A 233 -0.57 -1.31 29.16
N PRO A 234 -0.21 -1.57 30.43
CA PRO A 234 0.27 -0.54 31.34
C PRO A 234 1.49 0.21 30.79
N ASN A 235 1.58 1.53 31.01
CA ASN A 235 2.69 2.39 30.58
C ASN A 235 2.90 2.54 29.06
N LYS A 236 2.06 1.96 28.20
CA LYS A 236 2.13 2.11 26.73
C LYS A 236 1.04 3.01 26.13
N LYS A 237 0.16 3.58 26.97
CA LYS A 237 -0.91 4.51 26.58
C LYS A 237 -0.39 5.75 25.83
N ASN A 238 0.87 6.13 25.99
CA ASN A 238 1.43 7.27 25.25
C ASN A 238 1.63 6.97 23.77
N TYR A 239 1.75 5.71 23.37
CA TYR A 239 1.97 5.35 21.95
C TYR A 239 0.78 5.70 21.08
N ILE A 240 -0.43 5.72 21.63
CA ILE A 240 -1.69 6.06 20.94
C ILE A 240 -2.07 7.54 21.07
N GLN A 241 -1.28 8.36 21.75
CA GLN A 241 -1.58 9.77 21.96
C GLN A 241 -1.07 10.68 20.84
N THR A 242 -0.42 10.13 19.81
CA THR A 242 0.03 10.92 18.66
C THR A 242 -1.18 11.47 17.88
N PRO A 243 -1.09 12.67 17.28
CA PRO A 243 -2.20 13.26 16.52
C PRO A 243 -2.78 12.33 15.44
N ALA A 244 -1.90 11.62 14.73
CA ALA A 244 -2.31 10.66 13.69
C ALA A 244 -3.15 9.49 14.25
N LEU A 245 -2.81 8.98 15.45
CA LEU A 245 -3.55 7.88 16.07
C LEU A 245 -4.86 8.35 16.73
N ARG A 246 -4.87 9.58 17.25
CA ARG A 246 -6.10 10.26 17.70
C ARG A 246 -7.11 10.47 16.56
N PHE A 247 -6.66 10.53 15.31
CA PHE A 247 -7.52 10.51 14.13
C PHE A 247 -7.92 9.09 13.71
N LEU A 248 -6.94 8.19 13.52
CA LEU A 248 -7.18 6.88 12.91
C LEU A 248 -8.09 5.97 13.73
N TYR A 249 -8.08 6.09 15.06
CA TYR A 249 -8.95 5.28 15.93
C TYR A 249 -10.45 5.63 15.82
N PRO A 250 -10.88 6.90 16.07
CA PRO A 250 -12.28 7.27 15.84
C PRO A 250 -12.69 7.15 14.38
N PHE A 251 -11.77 7.34 13.43
CA PHE A 251 -12.02 7.04 12.02
C PHE A 251 -12.38 5.57 11.81
N ALA A 252 -11.59 4.63 12.35
CA ALA A 252 -11.85 3.20 12.22
C ALA A 252 -13.16 2.79 12.90
N LEU A 253 -13.45 3.31 14.11
CA LEU A 253 -14.71 3.09 14.80
C LEU A 253 -15.90 3.53 13.92
N ASN A 254 -15.86 4.75 13.39
CA ASN A 254 -16.93 5.26 12.54
C ASN A 254 -17.18 4.40 11.29
N ARG A 255 -16.11 3.89 10.67
CA ARG A 255 -16.20 3.05 9.47
C ARG A 255 -16.62 1.61 9.78
N ARG A 256 -16.20 1.07 10.94
CA ARG A 256 -16.59 -0.27 11.41
C ARG A 256 -18.07 -0.35 11.80
N ASN A 257 -18.58 0.72 12.41
CA ASN A 257 -20.00 0.93 12.68
C ASN A 257 -20.70 -0.23 13.43
N LYS A 258 -20.03 -0.87 14.38
CA LYS A 258 -20.71 -1.76 15.34
C LYS A 258 -21.51 -0.93 16.35
N PRO A 259 -22.52 -1.52 17.03
CA PRO A 259 -23.30 -0.80 18.04
C PRO A 259 -22.39 -0.11 19.09
N GLY A 260 -22.54 1.21 19.24
CA GLY A 260 -21.75 2.04 20.16
C GLY A 260 -20.44 2.61 19.59
N ASP A 261 -20.01 2.18 18.39
CA ASP A 261 -18.74 2.64 17.80
C ASP A 261 -18.76 4.15 17.51
N ARG A 262 -19.88 4.68 17.01
CA ARG A 262 -19.97 6.11 16.65
C ARG A 262 -20.05 7.03 17.86
N GLU A 263 -20.74 6.59 18.90
CA GLU A 263 -20.79 7.29 20.19
C GLU A 263 -19.38 7.36 20.79
N LYS A 264 -18.67 6.23 20.80
CA LYS A 264 -17.26 6.17 21.24
C LYS A 264 -16.34 6.99 20.36
N ALA A 265 -16.55 6.98 19.03
CA ALA A 265 -15.76 7.78 18.10
C ALA A 265 -15.92 9.28 18.39
N LEU A 266 -17.16 9.74 18.60
CA LEU A 266 -17.48 11.12 18.97
C LEU A 266 -16.85 11.50 20.32
N GLU A 267 -17.00 10.67 21.35
CA GLU A 267 -16.40 10.90 22.66
C GLU A 267 -14.87 11.11 22.56
N VAL A 268 -14.18 10.23 21.83
CA VAL A 268 -12.73 10.29 21.66
C VAL A 268 -12.30 11.55 20.89
N ILE A 269 -12.97 11.88 19.79
CA ILE A 269 -12.58 13.01 18.93
C ILE A 269 -12.95 14.36 19.54
N GLU A 270 -14.11 14.47 20.21
CA GLU A 270 -14.55 15.70 20.87
C GLU A 270 -13.64 16.01 22.07
N LEU A 271 -13.27 14.99 22.86
CA LEU A 271 -12.27 15.14 23.93
C LEU A 271 -10.91 15.60 23.38
N ALA A 272 -10.48 15.06 22.23
CA ALA A 272 -9.25 15.53 21.59
C ALA A 272 -9.34 17.01 21.17
N LEU A 273 -10.50 17.44 20.68
CA LEU A 273 -10.74 18.81 20.22
C LEU A 273 -10.96 19.83 21.36
N GLU A 274 -11.03 19.43 22.63
CA GLU A 274 -10.99 20.39 23.75
C GLU A 274 -9.69 21.21 23.74
N LYS A 275 -8.59 20.62 23.28
CA LYS A 275 -7.30 21.31 23.14
C LYS A 275 -7.21 22.00 21.79
N LYS A 276 -7.01 23.32 21.79
CA LYS A 276 -6.87 24.14 20.57
C LYS A 276 -5.78 23.66 19.62
N GLU A 277 -4.69 23.08 20.14
CA GLU A 277 -3.61 22.50 19.33
C GLU A 277 -4.07 21.36 18.40
N ASN A 278 -5.17 20.69 18.73
CA ASN A 278 -5.72 19.59 17.93
C ASN A 278 -6.76 20.08 16.90
N HIS A 279 -7.01 21.40 16.79
CA HIS A 279 -7.94 21.96 15.80
C HIS A 279 -7.29 22.00 14.40
N ILE A 280 -6.85 20.84 13.94
CA ILE A 280 -6.35 20.62 12.59
C ILE A 280 -7.51 20.17 11.68
N PRO A 281 -7.50 20.50 10.37
CA PRO A 281 -8.62 20.25 9.47
C PRO A 281 -9.10 18.80 9.48
N ASP A 282 -8.20 17.81 9.48
CA ASP A 282 -8.54 16.39 9.46
C ASP A 282 -9.34 15.97 10.69
N MET A 283 -8.91 16.37 11.90
CA MET A 283 -9.58 16.05 13.16
C MET A 283 -10.96 16.72 13.24
N VAL A 284 -11.04 17.98 12.83
CA VAL A 284 -12.28 18.77 12.84
C VAL A 284 -13.30 18.20 11.82
N CYS A 285 -12.84 17.86 10.62
CA CYS A 285 -13.68 17.29 9.59
C CYS A 285 -14.07 15.83 9.88
N LEU A 286 -13.33 15.11 10.73
CA LEU A 286 -13.73 13.78 11.20
C LEU A 286 -15.01 13.84 12.04
N CYS A 287 -15.16 14.84 12.93
CA CYS A 287 -16.44 15.07 13.62
C CYS A 287 -17.56 15.29 12.61
N GLY A 288 -17.33 16.17 11.63
CA GLY A 288 -18.28 16.42 10.56
C GLY A 288 -18.67 15.15 9.81
N ARG A 289 -17.69 14.29 9.54
CA ARG A 289 -17.89 13.00 8.88
C ARG A 289 -18.75 12.04 9.71
N ILE A 290 -18.47 11.90 11.01
CA ILE A 290 -19.24 11.01 11.89
C ILE A 290 -20.69 11.47 11.96
N TYR A 291 -20.94 12.76 12.17
CA TYR A 291 -22.30 13.31 12.18
C TYR A 291 -23.01 13.17 10.83
N LYS A 292 -22.29 13.37 9.71
CA LYS A 292 -22.83 13.12 8.37
C LYS A 292 -23.24 11.65 8.20
N ASP A 293 -22.40 10.72 8.62
CA ASP A 293 -22.70 9.29 8.51
C ASP A 293 -23.89 8.91 9.43
N LYS A 294 -24.04 9.53 10.63
CA LYS A 294 -25.24 9.37 11.49
C LYS A 294 -26.51 9.89 10.80
N PHE A 295 -26.43 11.07 10.16
CA PHE A 295 -27.55 11.63 9.40
C PHE A 295 -27.98 10.70 8.25
N VAL A 296 -27.02 10.16 7.48
CA VAL A 296 -27.32 9.24 6.38
C VAL A 296 -27.99 7.96 6.87
N GLU A 297 -27.54 7.39 7.99
CA GLU A 297 -28.13 6.18 8.57
C GLU A 297 -29.50 6.38 9.20
N SER A 298 -29.77 7.58 9.72
CA SER A 298 -31.11 7.96 10.18
C SER A 298 -32.13 8.10 9.04
N LEU A 299 -31.82 7.61 7.83
CA LEU A 299 -32.60 7.82 6.61
C LEU A 299 -32.94 9.31 6.39
N TYR A 300 -31.98 10.17 6.74
CA TYR A 300 -32.04 11.62 6.61
C TYR A 300 -33.03 12.33 7.54
N GLU A 301 -33.45 11.67 8.63
CA GLU A 301 -34.39 12.21 9.61
C GLU A 301 -33.69 13.02 10.72
N ASP A 302 -32.46 12.66 11.12
CA ASP A 302 -31.73 13.34 12.19
C ASP A 302 -31.18 14.70 11.75
N LYS A 303 -32.05 15.72 11.81
CA LYS A 303 -31.67 17.10 11.48
C LYS A 303 -30.64 17.68 12.45
N SER A 304 -30.55 17.18 13.67
CA SER A 304 -29.52 17.60 14.62
C SER A 304 -28.15 17.16 14.13
N ALA A 305 -27.99 15.90 13.74
CA ALA A 305 -26.75 15.40 13.15
C ALA A 305 -26.36 16.16 11.89
N LEU A 306 -27.33 16.53 11.02
CA LEU A 306 -27.07 17.38 9.87
C LEU A 306 -26.48 18.74 10.27
N GLN A 307 -27.06 19.43 11.26
CA GLN A 307 -26.55 20.73 11.72
C GLN A 307 -25.16 20.61 12.35
N HIS A 308 -24.90 19.56 13.13
CA HIS A 308 -23.56 19.30 13.68
C HIS A 308 -22.54 19.00 12.57
N ALA A 309 -22.91 18.22 11.56
CA ALA A 309 -22.05 17.97 10.40
C ALA A 309 -21.68 19.27 9.68
N ILE A 310 -22.66 20.13 9.40
CA ILE A 310 -22.45 21.45 8.79
C ILE A 310 -21.53 22.30 9.66
N HIS A 311 -21.78 22.37 10.97
CA HIS A 311 -20.97 23.14 11.91
C HIS A 311 -19.49 22.71 11.86
N TRP A 312 -19.22 21.40 11.96
CA TRP A 312 -17.86 20.88 11.99
C TRP A 312 -17.15 21.03 10.64
N TYR A 313 -17.81 20.76 9.52
CA TYR A 313 -17.20 21.00 8.20
C TYR A 313 -16.96 22.49 7.92
N ARG A 314 -17.86 23.38 8.38
CA ARG A 314 -17.65 24.84 8.31
C ARG A 314 -16.42 25.25 9.09
N LYS A 315 -16.31 24.80 10.34
CA LYS A 315 -15.13 25.06 11.16
C LYS A 315 -13.85 24.53 10.51
N GLY A 316 -13.88 23.33 9.94
CA GLY A 316 -12.73 22.75 9.23
C GLY A 316 -12.30 23.59 8.02
N PHE A 317 -13.27 24.11 7.28
CA PHE A 317 -13.04 25.00 6.15
C PHE A 317 -12.50 26.39 6.56
N GLU A 318 -12.97 26.93 7.69
CA GLU A 318 -12.47 28.18 8.28
C GLU A 318 -11.03 28.06 8.79
N VAL A 319 -10.65 26.92 9.40
CA VAL A 319 -9.27 26.67 9.85
C VAL A 319 -8.32 26.65 8.66
N GLN A 320 -8.64 25.86 7.63
CA GLN A 320 -7.85 25.79 6.41
C GLN A 320 -8.75 25.38 5.25
N PRO A 321 -9.02 26.28 4.29
CA PRO A 321 -9.77 25.95 3.11
C PRO A 321 -9.08 24.85 2.31
N ASN A 322 -9.76 23.73 2.14
CA ASN A 322 -9.29 22.59 1.36
C ASN A 322 -10.48 21.89 0.67
N GLU A 323 -10.16 21.04 -0.31
CA GLU A 323 -11.14 20.36 -1.15
C GLU A 323 -12.09 19.46 -0.34
N TYR A 324 -11.53 18.67 0.58
CA TYR A 324 -12.29 17.73 1.40
C TYR A 324 -13.31 18.43 2.31
N ALA A 325 -12.90 19.47 3.03
CA ALA A 325 -13.79 20.24 3.89
C ALA A 325 -14.84 20.99 3.07
N GLY A 326 -14.41 21.68 2.00
CA GLY A 326 -15.28 22.52 1.17
C GLY A 326 -16.35 21.72 0.45
N ILE A 327 -16.02 20.57 -0.15
CA ILE A 327 -16.99 19.80 -0.92
C ILE A 327 -18.06 19.14 -0.03
N ASN A 328 -17.65 18.64 1.14
CA ASN A 328 -18.59 18.08 2.12
C ASN A 328 -19.48 19.17 2.72
N LEU A 329 -18.92 20.34 3.04
CA LEU A 329 -19.70 21.49 3.50
C LEU A 329 -20.73 21.92 2.46
N ALA A 330 -20.31 22.10 1.20
CA ALA A 330 -21.20 22.49 0.12
C ALA A 330 -22.33 21.46 -0.09
N THR A 331 -21.99 20.17 -0.07
CA THR A 331 -22.96 19.08 -0.16
C THR A 331 -24.00 19.16 0.97
N LEU A 332 -23.56 19.33 2.21
CA LEU A 332 -24.46 19.39 3.37
C LEU A 332 -25.32 20.66 3.38
N LEU A 333 -24.80 21.79 2.90
CA LEU A 333 -25.59 23.01 2.73
C LEU A 333 -26.72 22.83 1.71
N VAL A 334 -26.47 22.13 0.60
CA VAL A 334 -27.52 21.78 -0.38
C VAL A 334 -28.56 20.86 0.26
N ILE A 335 -28.14 19.86 1.03
CA ILE A 335 -29.05 18.97 1.77
C ILE A 335 -29.90 19.76 2.77
N ALA A 336 -29.35 20.80 3.40
CA ALA A 336 -30.09 21.71 4.26
C ALA A 336 -31.02 22.69 3.52
N GLY A 337 -31.12 22.59 2.19
CA GLY A 337 -32.03 23.37 1.35
C GLY A 337 -31.43 24.64 0.75
N ASN A 338 -30.12 24.84 0.83
CA ASN A 338 -29.46 25.97 0.16
C ASN A 338 -29.36 25.72 -1.34
N GLU A 339 -29.55 26.77 -2.13
CA GLU A 339 -29.35 26.75 -3.58
C GLU A 339 -28.11 27.55 -3.96
N PHE A 340 -27.35 27.06 -4.94
CA PHE A 340 -26.11 27.69 -5.40
C PHE A 340 -26.30 29.11 -5.94
N SER A 341 -27.46 29.41 -6.53
CA SER A 341 -27.80 30.75 -7.01
C SER A 341 -28.14 31.75 -5.89
N LYS A 342 -28.61 31.26 -4.73
CA LYS A 342 -29.16 32.08 -3.64
C LYS A 342 -28.22 32.21 -2.44
N SER A 343 -27.43 31.18 -2.14
CA SER A 343 -26.55 31.15 -0.97
C SER A 343 -25.19 31.79 -1.26
N GLU A 344 -24.85 32.87 -0.55
CA GLU A 344 -23.54 33.51 -0.63
C GLU A 344 -22.42 32.58 -0.14
N GLU A 345 -22.66 31.87 0.97
CA GLU A 345 -21.72 30.88 1.51
C GLU A 345 -21.41 29.79 0.47
N LEU A 346 -22.44 29.25 -0.19
CA LEU A 346 -22.26 28.20 -1.18
C LEU A 346 -21.49 28.67 -2.43
N ARG A 347 -21.74 29.91 -2.88
CA ARG A 347 -20.98 30.54 -3.98
C ARG A 347 -19.52 30.79 -3.59
N HIS A 348 -19.28 31.26 -2.36
CA HIS A 348 -17.93 31.46 -1.84
C HIS A 348 -17.15 30.14 -1.79
N ILE A 349 -17.75 29.08 -1.23
CA ILE A 349 -17.13 27.74 -1.21
C ILE A 349 -16.84 27.26 -2.64
N GLY A 350 -17.81 27.37 -3.55
CA GLY A 350 -17.64 27.01 -4.95
C GLY A 350 -16.51 27.78 -5.65
N MET A 351 -16.35 29.07 -5.38
CA MET A 351 -15.24 29.88 -5.91
C MET A 351 -13.88 29.39 -5.36
N VAL A 352 -13.78 29.17 -4.05
CA VAL A 352 -12.55 28.68 -3.42
C VAL A 352 -12.16 27.31 -3.97
N LEU A 353 -13.12 26.39 -4.08
CA LEU A 353 -12.90 25.06 -4.64
C LEU A 353 -12.44 25.09 -6.10
N ASN A 354 -13.08 25.92 -6.94
CA ASN A 354 -12.64 26.11 -8.33
C ASN A 354 -11.21 26.67 -8.41
N ASN A 355 -10.84 27.59 -7.51
CA ASN A 355 -9.49 28.13 -7.45
C ASN A 355 -8.45 27.09 -6.99
N LEU A 356 -8.80 26.24 -6.02
CA LEU A 356 -7.92 25.16 -5.53
C LEU A 356 -7.64 24.16 -6.64
N ILE A 357 -8.67 23.67 -7.33
CA ILE A 357 -8.51 22.73 -8.44
C ILE A 357 -7.85 23.39 -9.64
N GLY A 358 -8.21 24.64 -9.96
CA GLY A 358 -7.62 25.38 -11.07
C GLY A 358 -6.10 25.58 -10.95
N LYS A 359 -5.57 25.67 -9.72
CA LYS A 359 -4.12 25.70 -9.46
C LYS A 359 -3.41 24.38 -9.77
N LYS A 360 -4.13 23.25 -9.75
CA LYS A 360 -3.58 21.91 -10.01
C LYS A 360 -3.51 21.58 -11.51
N GLY A 361 -4.19 22.36 -12.36
CA GLY A 361 -4.11 22.26 -13.81
C GLY A 361 -5.47 22.02 -14.47
N SER A 362 -5.43 21.62 -15.75
CA SER A 362 -6.63 21.25 -16.48
C SER A 362 -7.07 19.83 -16.15
N LEU A 363 -8.36 19.53 -16.32
CA LEU A 363 -8.92 18.22 -16.00
C LEU A 363 -8.14 17.02 -16.59
N PRO A 364 -7.70 17.04 -17.88
CA PRO A 364 -6.90 15.94 -18.42
C PRO A 364 -5.49 15.79 -17.83
N SER A 365 -4.96 16.83 -17.19
CA SER A 365 -3.63 16.77 -16.55
C SER A 365 -3.67 16.23 -15.11
N LEU A 366 -4.86 16.17 -14.49
CA LEU A 366 -5.03 15.68 -13.13
C LEU A 366 -4.81 14.16 -13.11
N LYS A 367 -3.90 13.71 -12.24
CA LYS A 367 -3.57 12.28 -12.06
C LYS A 367 -4.08 11.73 -10.73
N GLU A 368 -4.35 12.59 -9.76
CA GLU A 368 -4.88 12.19 -8.47
C GLU A 368 -6.41 12.09 -8.53
N TYR A 369 -6.96 10.96 -8.09
CA TYR A 369 -8.41 10.69 -8.14
C TYR A 369 -9.21 11.77 -7.40
N TRP A 370 -8.77 12.18 -6.22
CA TRP A 370 -9.51 13.12 -5.37
C TRP A 370 -9.66 14.50 -6.00
N ASP A 371 -8.71 14.92 -6.84
CA ASP A 371 -8.78 16.18 -7.58
C ASP A 371 -9.89 16.10 -8.64
N VAL A 372 -9.92 14.99 -9.39
CA VAL A 372 -10.94 14.73 -10.42
C VAL A 372 -12.32 14.56 -9.78
N ALA A 373 -12.43 13.82 -8.67
CA ALA A 373 -13.67 13.62 -7.94
C ALA A 373 -14.21 14.94 -7.36
N THR A 374 -13.33 15.79 -6.84
CA THR A 374 -13.73 17.13 -6.37
C THR A 374 -14.25 17.98 -7.54
N PHE A 375 -13.56 17.98 -8.68
CA PHE A 375 -14.03 18.66 -9.88
C PHE A 375 -15.40 18.15 -10.35
N PHE A 376 -15.60 16.82 -10.32
CA PHE A 376 -16.87 16.16 -10.64
C PHE A 376 -17.98 16.65 -9.70
N GLU A 377 -17.78 16.57 -8.39
CA GLU A 377 -18.76 16.98 -7.39
C GLU A 377 -19.13 18.47 -7.48
N ILE A 378 -18.15 19.36 -7.69
CA ILE A 378 -18.40 20.79 -7.92
C ILE A 378 -19.24 21.00 -9.18
N SER A 379 -18.94 20.27 -10.26
CA SER A 379 -19.67 20.38 -11.51
C SER A 379 -21.13 19.96 -11.35
N VAL A 380 -21.40 18.90 -10.57
CA VAL A 380 -22.77 18.46 -10.26
C VAL A 380 -23.51 19.46 -9.36
N LEU A 381 -22.84 20.00 -8.33
CA LEU A 381 -23.38 21.05 -7.47
C LEU A 381 -23.78 22.28 -8.29
N ALA A 382 -22.95 22.69 -9.24
CA ALA A 382 -23.20 23.81 -10.15
C ALA A 382 -24.19 23.48 -11.29
N GLY A 383 -24.60 22.22 -11.45
CA GLY A 383 -25.48 21.79 -12.55
C GLY A 383 -24.82 21.79 -13.93
N ASN A 384 -23.49 21.80 -14.01
CA ASN A 384 -22.74 21.74 -15.26
C ASN A 384 -22.43 20.27 -15.62
N TYR A 385 -23.42 19.57 -16.16
CA TYR A 385 -23.28 18.15 -16.48
C TYR A 385 -22.28 17.86 -17.60
N SER A 386 -22.06 18.81 -18.53
CA SER A 386 -21.02 18.66 -19.56
C SER A 386 -19.63 18.48 -18.95
N LYS A 387 -19.28 19.30 -17.94
CA LYS A 387 -18.03 19.16 -17.18
C LYS A 387 -18.03 17.90 -16.29
N ALA A 388 -19.17 17.56 -15.70
CA ALA A 388 -19.29 16.35 -14.87
C ALA A 388 -19.02 15.08 -15.69
N ILE A 389 -19.54 14.97 -16.92
CA ILE A 389 -19.29 13.84 -17.82
C ILE A 389 -17.80 13.68 -18.14
N GLN A 390 -17.12 14.79 -18.45
CA GLN A 390 -15.67 14.76 -18.72
C GLN A 390 -14.89 14.25 -17.50
N ALA A 391 -15.28 14.69 -16.30
CA ALA A 391 -14.64 14.27 -15.07
C ALA A 391 -14.92 12.80 -14.74
N ALA A 392 -16.14 12.33 -15.00
CA ALA A 392 -16.51 10.92 -14.88
C ALA A 392 -15.64 10.03 -15.79
N GLU A 393 -15.40 10.42 -17.04
CA GLU A 393 -14.50 9.68 -17.93
C GLU A 393 -13.06 9.62 -17.38
N CYS A 394 -12.55 10.73 -16.83
CA CYS A 394 -11.26 10.76 -16.15
C CYS A 394 -11.24 9.83 -14.92
N MET A 395 -12.29 9.85 -14.08
CA MET A 395 -12.42 8.94 -12.92
C MET A 395 -12.37 7.48 -13.34
N PHE A 396 -13.07 7.10 -14.42
CA PHE A 396 -13.03 5.75 -14.98
C PHE A 396 -11.62 5.32 -15.42
N LYS A 397 -10.87 6.22 -16.06
CA LYS A 397 -9.50 5.96 -16.54
C LYS A 397 -8.49 5.80 -15.40
N LEU A 398 -8.70 6.46 -14.27
CA LEU A 398 -7.80 6.41 -13.11
C LEU A 398 -7.85 5.09 -12.33
N LYS A 399 -8.87 4.25 -12.55
CA LYS A 399 -9.05 2.94 -11.87
C LYS A 399 -8.89 3.02 -10.34
N PRO A 400 -9.63 3.91 -9.67
CA PRO A 400 -9.50 4.08 -8.23
C PRO A 400 -9.99 2.83 -7.46
N PRO A 401 -9.53 2.61 -6.22
CA PRO A 401 -10.13 1.62 -5.33
C PRO A 401 -11.62 1.87 -5.10
N ASN A 402 -12.43 0.82 -4.90
CA ASN A 402 -13.88 0.93 -4.78
C ASN A 402 -14.35 1.91 -3.68
N TRP A 403 -13.60 2.06 -2.59
CA TRP A 403 -14.00 2.95 -1.50
C TRP A 403 -13.89 4.44 -1.84
N TYR A 404 -13.00 4.80 -2.77
CA TYR A 404 -12.92 6.15 -3.32
C TYR A 404 -14.21 6.49 -4.07
N LEU A 405 -14.63 5.60 -4.98
CA LEU A 405 -15.88 5.74 -5.75
C LEU A 405 -17.10 5.76 -4.84
N ASN A 406 -17.18 4.87 -3.85
CA ASN A 406 -18.26 4.83 -2.87
C ASN A 406 -18.50 6.18 -2.18
N SER A 407 -17.43 6.86 -1.78
CA SER A 407 -17.57 8.17 -1.12
C SER A 407 -18.11 9.23 -2.08
N THR A 408 -17.61 9.27 -3.31
CA THR A 408 -18.02 10.26 -4.32
C THR A 408 -19.46 10.01 -4.79
N VAL A 409 -19.79 8.77 -5.14
CA VAL A 409 -21.16 8.35 -5.52
C VAL A 409 -22.14 8.65 -4.38
N GLY A 410 -21.76 8.33 -3.14
CA GLY A 410 -22.56 8.67 -1.95
C GLY A 410 -22.88 10.16 -1.85
N ASN A 411 -21.91 11.04 -2.08
CA ASN A 411 -22.14 12.49 -2.10
C ASN A 411 -23.12 12.90 -3.19
N ILE A 412 -22.94 12.39 -4.42
CA ILE A 412 -23.81 12.74 -5.55
C ILE A 412 -25.24 12.23 -5.36
N LEU A 413 -25.42 11.03 -4.80
CA LEU A 413 -26.74 10.50 -4.46
C LEU A 413 -27.47 11.41 -3.45
N LEU A 414 -26.76 11.90 -2.44
CA LEU A 414 -27.32 12.87 -1.49
C LEU A 414 -27.71 14.18 -2.18
N ILE A 415 -26.83 14.73 -3.01
CA ILE A 415 -27.13 15.96 -3.77
C ILE A 415 -28.37 15.73 -4.65
N SER A 416 -28.43 14.63 -5.38
CA SER A 416 -29.52 14.32 -6.30
C SER A 416 -30.86 14.14 -5.58
N LYS A 417 -30.86 13.59 -4.35
CA LYS A 417 -32.07 13.41 -3.54
C LYS A 417 -32.63 14.73 -3.00
N PHE A 418 -31.77 15.67 -2.61
CA PHE A 418 -32.17 16.91 -1.95
C PHE A 418 -32.21 18.13 -2.89
N LYS A 419 -31.64 18.03 -4.09
CA LYS A 419 -31.76 19.06 -5.13
C LYS A 419 -33.19 19.02 -5.69
N LYS A 420 -33.92 20.13 -5.55
CA LYS A 420 -35.24 20.29 -6.17
C LYS A 420 -35.09 20.20 -7.69
N LYS A 421 -35.64 19.14 -8.31
CA LYS A 421 -35.87 19.11 -9.75
C LYS A 421 -37.15 19.90 -10.03
N SER A 422 -37.09 20.84 -10.97
CA SER A 422 -38.29 21.41 -11.56
C SER A 422 -38.89 20.33 -12.46
N GLU A 423 -40.04 19.76 -12.09
CA GLU A 423 -40.70 18.66 -12.82
C GLU A 423 -41.08 19.03 -14.26
N GLU A 424 -41.04 20.32 -14.60
CA GLU A 424 -41.43 20.88 -15.90
C GLU A 424 -40.32 20.93 -16.96
N ILE A 425 -39.07 20.57 -16.64
CA ILE A 425 -37.93 20.68 -17.58
C ILE A 425 -37.53 19.27 -18.08
N GLU A 426 -37.62 19.06 -19.41
CA GLU A 426 -37.11 17.85 -20.05
C GLU A 426 -35.61 17.67 -19.76
N SER A 427 -35.21 16.45 -19.38
CA SER A 427 -33.81 16.11 -19.11
C SER A 427 -32.95 16.38 -20.35
N THR A 428 -31.93 17.22 -20.18
CA THR A 428 -30.96 17.50 -21.26
C THR A 428 -30.21 16.22 -21.67
N ALA A 429 -29.66 16.20 -22.89
CA ALA A 429 -28.84 15.07 -23.36
C ALA A 429 -27.65 14.82 -22.40
N GLU A 430 -27.04 15.89 -21.90
CA GLU A 430 -25.97 15.83 -20.91
C GLU A 430 -26.44 15.22 -19.57
N GLU A 431 -27.65 15.53 -19.10
CA GLU A 431 -28.20 14.90 -17.89
C GLU A 431 -28.45 13.40 -18.07
N GLN A 432 -28.85 12.96 -19.27
CA GLN A 432 -29.03 11.53 -19.56
C GLN A 432 -27.69 10.77 -19.56
N ILE A 433 -26.65 11.34 -20.16
CA ILE A 433 -25.30 10.75 -20.12
C ILE A 433 -24.73 10.78 -18.70
N PHE A 434 -24.99 11.84 -17.94
CA PHE A 434 -24.64 11.88 -16.54
C PHE A 434 -25.36 10.78 -15.74
N GLY A 435 -26.63 10.52 -16.03
CA GLY A 435 -27.39 9.39 -15.48
C GLY A 435 -26.69 8.05 -15.74
N PHE A 436 -26.25 7.81 -16.97
CA PHE A 436 -25.43 6.63 -17.30
C PHE A 436 -24.16 6.54 -16.43
N TRP A 437 -23.41 7.63 -16.27
CA TRP A 437 -22.19 7.60 -15.45
C TRP A 437 -22.49 7.30 -13.99
N MET A 438 -23.62 7.77 -13.47
CA MET A 438 -24.07 7.44 -12.12
C MET A 438 -24.44 5.96 -12.01
N ASP A 439 -25.21 5.42 -12.95
CA ASP A 439 -25.55 3.99 -12.98
C ASP A 439 -24.26 3.16 -13.05
N TYR A 440 -23.34 3.50 -13.96
CA TYR A 440 -22.04 2.85 -14.10
C TYR A 440 -21.24 2.85 -12.79
N PHE A 441 -21.12 3.99 -12.10
CA PHE A 441 -20.35 4.05 -10.85
C PHE A 441 -21.06 3.40 -9.66
N ILE A 442 -22.40 3.45 -9.59
CA ILE A 442 -23.16 2.72 -8.57
C ILE A 442 -22.90 1.23 -8.73
N GLU A 443 -22.97 0.70 -9.95
CA GLU A 443 -22.66 -0.71 -10.21
C GLU A 443 -21.20 -1.06 -9.93
N ALA A 444 -20.26 -0.16 -10.21
CA ALA A 444 -18.85 -0.35 -9.88
C ALA A 444 -18.60 -0.45 -8.36
N THR A 445 -19.48 0.13 -7.55
CA THR A 445 -19.36 0.15 -6.09
C THR A 445 -20.00 -1.04 -5.38
N LYS A 446 -20.85 -1.83 -6.07
CA LYS A 446 -21.46 -3.03 -5.49
C LYS A 446 -20.41 -4.11 -5.25
N THR A 447 -20.50 -4.78 -4.09
CA THR A 447 -19.62 -5.89 -3.71
C THR A 447 -20.17 -7.26 -4.12
N GLU A 448 -21.48 -7.34 -4.31
CA GLU A 448 -22.19 -8.52 -4.78
C GLU A 448 -22.89 -8.19 -6.10
N ILE A 449 -22.83 -9.13 -7.05
CA ILE A 449 -23.52 -9.00 -8.32
C ILE A 449 -24.95 -9.52 -8.13
N ASP A 450 -25.93 -8.73 -8.56
CA ASP A 450 -27.31 -9.18 -8.66
C ASP A 450 -27.51 -10.09 -9.89
N ASP A 451 -28.70 -10.67 -10.03
CA ASP A 451 -29.07 -11.41 -11.24
C ASP A 451 -29.37 -10.49 -12.44
N SER A 452 -28.75 -9.29 -12.50
CA SER A 452 -28.98 -8.36 -13.58
C SER A 452 -28.59 -8.97 -14.93
N ILE A 453 -29.46 -8.69 -15.89
CA ILE A 453 -29.29 -8.99 -17.31
C ILE A 453 -28.91 -7.74 -18.11
N ARG A 454 -28.95 -6.55 -17.49
CA ARG A 454 -28.65 -5.26 -18.11
C ARG A 454 -27.40 -4.65 -17.48
N PHE A 455 -26.46 -4.23 -18.32
CA PHE A 455 -25.15 -3.76 -17.89
C PHE A 455 -24.87 -2.36 -18.47
N PRO A 456 -24.54 -1.35 -17.65
CA PRO A 456 -23.93 -0.11 -18.14
C PRO A 456 -22.48 -0.41 -18.56
N ILE A 457 -22.13 -0.13 -19.81
CA ILE A 457 -20.81 -0.40 -20.37
C ILE A 457 -20.26 0.81 -21.11
N LEU A 458 -18.94 0.88 -21.24
CA LEU A 458 -18.27 1.81 -22.15
C LEU A 458 -17.73 1.02 -23.34
N ILE A 459 -18.14 1.36 -24.56
CA ILE A 459 -17.58 0.80 -25.78
C ILE A 459 -16.43 1.68 -26.25
N LEU A 460 -15.24 1.11 -26.45
CA LEU A 460 -14.11 1.85 -27.01
C LEU A 460 -14.17 1.81 -28.53
N GLU A 461 -14.58 2.94 -29.12
CA GLU A 461 -14.68 3.09 -30.57
C GLU A 461 -13.28 3.10 -31.24
N PRO A 462 -13.16 2.76 -32.54
CA PRO A 462 -11.91 2.84 -33.30
C PRO A 462 -11.24 4.22 -33.23
N SER A 463 -12.05 5.28 -33.07
CA SER A 463 -11.63 6.67 -32.86
C SER A 463 -10.96 6.94 -31.49
N LYS A 464 -10.86 5.92 -30.63
CA LYS A 464 -10.34 6.00 -29.25
C LYS A 464 -11.19 6.83 -28.30
N VAL A 465 -12.48 6.97 -28.62
CA VAL A 465 -13.47 7.61 -27.75
C VAL A 465 -14.25 6.53 -27.01
N PHE A 466 -14.46 6.72 -25.70
CA PHE A 466 -15.34 5.86 -24.92
C PHE A 466 -16.79 6.29 -25.13
N MET A 467 -17.62 5.38 -25.62
CA MET A 467 -19.03 5.58 -25.85
C MET A 467 -19.85 4.97 -24.69
N PRO A 468 -20.56 5.79 -23.89
CA PRO A 468 -21.58 5.34 -22.95
C PRO A 468 -22.61 4.44 -23.64
N SER A 469 -22.87 3.25 -23.11
CA SER A 469 -23.75 2.28 -23.77
C SER A 469 -24.38 1.33 -22.75
N TYR A 470 -25.48 0.70 -23.13
CA TYR A 470 -26.05 -0.39 -22.35
C TYR A 470 -26.04 -1.67 -23.18
N VAL A 471 -25.86 -2.79 -22.50
CA VAL A 471 -26.07 -4.12 -23.07
C VAL A 471 -27.06 -4.91 -22.22
N ASN A 472 -28.02 -5.55 -22.85
CA ASN A 472 -29.01 -6.42 -22.22
C ASN A 472 -28.94 -7.83 -22.81
N VAL A 473 -28.95 -8.86 -21.96
CA VAL A 473 -28.89 -10.27 -22.38
C VAL A 473 -30.22 -10.96 -22.08
N ASN A 474 -30.97 -11.29 -23.13
CA ASN A 474 -32.30 -11.88 -23.03
C ASN A 474 -32.21 -13.41 -23.21
N LEU A 475 -32.26 -14.16 -22.11
CA LEU A 475 -32.28 -15.64 -22.14
C LEU A 475 -33.69 -16.23 -22.08
N GLY A 476 -34.69 -15.47 -21.62
CA GLY A 476 -36.07 -15.94 -21.41
C GLY A 476 -37.05 -15.61 -22.55
N ALA A 477 -36.58 -15.00 -23.63
CA ALA A 477 -37.39 -14.73 -24.82
C ALA A 477 -37.49 -15.98 -25.70
N GLU A 478 -38.46 -16.02 -26.63
CA GLU A 478 -38.59 -17.11 -27.62
C GLU A 478 -37.28 -17.29 -28.42
N GLU A 479 -36.61 -16.18 -28.72
CA GLU A 479 -35.29 -16.16 -29.34
C GLU A 479 -34.27 -15.48 -28.40
N LYS A 480 -33.25 -16.24 -28.00
CA LYS A 480 -32.18 -15.72 -27.14
C LYS A 480 -31.39 -14.64 -27.89
N SER A 481 -31.19 -13.49 -27.25
CA SER A 481 -30.60 -12.32 -27.90
C SER A 481 -29.83 -11.41 -26.97
N ILE A 482 -28.97 -10.59 -27.56
CA ILE A 482 -28.25 -9.49 -26.92
C ILE A 482 -28.67 -8.19 -27.60
N HIS A 483 -29.08 -7.22 -26.80
CA HIS A 483 -29.39 -5.87 -27.28
C HIS A 483 -28.32 -4.90 -26.79
N VAL A 484 -27.62 -4.23 -27.71
CA VAL A 484 -26.58 -3.22 -27.43
C VAL A 484 -27.04 -1.89 -27.99
N TRP A 485 -27.00 -0.83 -27.19
CA TRP A 485 -27.28 0.52 -27.68
C TRP A 485 -26.41 1.59 -27.05
N ASN A 486 -25.99 2.55 -27.89
CA ASN A 486 -25.11 3.65 -27.51
C ASN A 486 -25.92 4.88 -27.11
N LEU A 487 -25.46 5.57 -26.07
CA LEU A 487 -25.97 6.88 -25.68
C LEU A 487 -25.15 7.97 -26.36
N CYS A 488 -25.43 8.21 -27.63
CA CYS A 488 -24.73 9.23 -28.42
C CYS A 488 -25.40 10.61 -28.26
N VAL A 489 -24.69 11.57 -27.65
CA VAL A 489 -25.17 12.97 -27.50
C VAL A 489 -25.52 13.58 -28.86
N PHE A 490 -24.75 13.28 -29.91
CA PHE A 490 -25.02 13.80 -31.25
C PHE A 490 -26.31 13.20 -31.84
N CYS A 491 -26.64 11.94 -31.58
CA CYS A 491 -27.94 11.36 -31.97
C CYS A 491 -29.10 12.02 -31.25
N MET A 492 -28.97 12.23 -29.93
CA MET A 492 -29.99 12.93 -29.14
C MET A 492 -30.23 14.36 -29.66
N LYS A 493 -29.18 15.00 -30.19
CA LYS A 493 -29.25 16.32 -30.84
C LYS A 493 -29.57 16.27 -32.35
N LYS A 494 -29.91 15.10 -32.90
CA LYS A 494 -30.21 14.86 -34.34
C LYS A 494 -29.09 15.23 -35.31
N MET A 495 -27.83 15.13 -34.87
CA MET A 495 -26.63 15.47 -35.63
C MET A 495 -25.79 14.25 -36.06
N CYS A 496 -26.19 13.03 -35.69
CA CYS A 496 -25.50 11.80 -36.05
C CYS A 496 -26.41 10.84 -36.83
N LYS A 497 -25.84 10.16 -37.83
CA LYS A 497 -26.51 9.18 -38.69
C LYS A 497 -25.91 7.76 -38.58
N GLN A 498 -24.98 7.55 -37.65
CA GLN A 498 -24.36 6.24 -37.43
C GLN A 498 -25.36 5.29 -36.75
N ALA A 499 -25.16 3.98 -36.91
CA ALA A 499 -25.88 2.97 -36.15
C ALA A 499 -25.45 3.03 -34.67
N HIS A 500 -26.42 2.95 -33.78
CA HIS A 500 -26.21 3.03 -32.32
C HIS A 500 -27.13 2.08 -31.56
N ASP A 501 -27.79 1.16 -32.26
CA ASP A 501 -28.76 0.21 -31.71
C ASP A 501 -28.64 -1.08 -32.50
N TRP A 502 -28.31 -2.18 -31.82
CA TRP A 502 -28.06 -3.49 -32.43
C TRP A 502 -28.70 -4.59 -31.60
N LEU A 503 -29.39 -5.51 -32.28
CA LEU A 503 -29.93 -6.73 -31.70
C LEU A 503 -29.24 -7.93 -32.36
N PHE A 504 -28.54 -8.73 -31.57
CA PHE A 504 -27.84 -9.93 -32.03
C PHE A 504 -28.50 -11.18 -31.45
N VAL A 505 -28.86 -12.13 -32.30
CA VAL A 505 -29.31 -13.46 -31.88
C VAL A 505 -28.10 -14.38 -31.65
N ALA A 506 -28.29 -15.53 -31.01
CA ALA A 506 -27.21 -16.44 -30.65
C ALA A 506 -26.29 -16.80 -31.84
N SER A 507 -26.87 -17.12 -33.00
CA SER A 507 -26.14 -17.49 -34.22
C SER A 507 -25.33 -16.34 -34.85
N MET A 508 -25.58 -15.09 -34.46
CA MET A 508 -24.82 -13.92 -34.93
C MET A 508 -23.55 -13.67 -34.11
N ILE A 509 -23.36 -14.37 -32.99
CA ILE A 509 -22.23 -14.19 -32.09
C ILE A 509 -21.13 -15.18 -32.45
N ARG A 510 -20.00 -14.65 -32.92
CA ARG A 510 -18.83 -15.44 -33.29
C ARG A 510 -18.02 -15.90 -32.08
N GLY A 511 -18.00 -15.10 -31.01
CA GLY A 511 -17.23 -15.45 -29.83
C GLY A 511 -17.07 -14.32 -28.83
N VAL A 512 -16.35 -14.61 -27.76
CA VAL A 512 -16.08 -13.68 -26.67
C VAL A 512 -14.68 -13.91 -26.09
N SER A 513 -13.95 -12.83 -25.80
CA SER A 513 -12.59 -12.93 -25.24
C SER A 513 -12.34 -11.93 -24.11
N LEU A 514 -11.58 -12.36 -23.10
CA LEU A 514 -11.19 -11.53 -21.96
C LEU A 514 -9.94 -10.70 -22.29
N TYR A 515 -9.88 -9.45 -21.81
CA TYR A 515 -8.73 -8.60 -22.06
C TYR A 515 -7.74 -8.59 -20.88
N LYS A 516 -6.56 -9.17 -21.07
CA LYS A 516 -5.54 -9.33 -20.01
C LYS A 516 -5.04 -8.02 -19.39
N ARG A 517 -5.05 -6.90 -20.11
CA ARG A 517 -4.52 -5.61 -19.58
C ARG A 517 -5.54 -4.82 -18.74
N ASP A 518 -6.82 -5.15 -18.82
CA ASP A 518 -7.87 -4.53 -18.02
C ASP A 518 -8.95 -5.56 -17.71
N GLU A 519 -8.99 -6.04 -16.46
CA GLU A 519 -9.94 -7.06 -15.99
C GLU A 519 -11.42 -6.70 -16.15
N ARG A 520 -11.71 -5.40 -16.36
CA ARG A 520 -13.04 -4.87 -16.63
C ARG A 520 -13.45 -5.03 -18.10
N CYS A 521 -12.53 -5.41 -18.97
CA CYS A 521 -12.72 -5.36 -20.42
C CYS A 521 -12.87 -6.75 -21.05
N LEU A 522 -13.74 -6.82 -22.06
CA LEU A 522 -14.05 -8.01 -22.84
C LEU A 522 -14.35 -7.59 -24.29
N PHE A 523 -13.98 -8.45 -25.24
CA PHE A 523 -14.34 -8.30 -26.65
C PHE A 523 -15.51 -9.21 -27.01
N LEU A 524 -16.49 -8.66 -27.71
CA LEU A 524 -17.59 -9.40 -28.32
C LEU A 524 -17.43 -9.36 -29.85
N TYR A 525 -17.36 -10.55 -30.45
CA TYR A 525 -17.20 -10.75 -31.89
C TYR A 525 -18.54 -11.16 -32.50
N VAL A 526 -18.96 -10.52 -33.58
CA VAL A 526 -20.25 -10.78 -34.26
C VAL A 526 -20.06 -10.94 -35.78
N HIS A 527 -20.94 -11.71 -36.44
CA HIS A 527 -20.79 -12.06 -37.85
C HIS A 527 -21.14 -10.92 -38.84
N GLU A 528 -22.17 -10.12 -38.52
CA GLU A 528 -22.74 -9.14 -39.46
C GLU A 528 -22.29 -7.69 -39.20
N ASN A 529 -21.39 -7.48 -38.24
CA ASN A 529 -20.79 -6.16 -37.99
C ASN A 529 -19.32 -6.17 -38.43
N SER A 530 -18.86 -5.11 -39.10
CA SER A 530 -17.46 -5.00 -39.53
C SER A 530 -16.50 -4.78 -38.36
N ASP A 531 -17.01 -4.24 -37.25
CA ASP A 531 -16.23 -3.88 -36.07
C ASP A 531 -16.64 -4.73 -34.85
N ASP A 532 -15.64 -5.24 -34.15
CA ASP A 532 -15.80 -5.93 -32.87
C ASP A 532 -16.08 -4.93 -31.74
N PHE A 533 -16.84 -5.35 -30.73
CA PHE A 533 -17.14 -4.49 -29.59
C PHE A 533 -16.13 -4.69 -28.47
N GLN A 534 -15.29 -3.69 -28.23
CA GLN A 534 -14.43 -3.64 -27.04
C GLN A 534 -15.20 -2.99 -25.87
N MET A 535 -15.74 -3.82 -24.99
CA MET A 535 -16.64 -3.41 -23.91
C MET A 535 -15.90 -3.31 -22.57
N PHE A 536 -16.10 -2.22 -21.83
CA PHE A 536 -15.58 -2.01 -20.47
C PHE A 536 -16.74 -1.95 -19.47
N PHE A 537 -16.75 -2.90 -18.55
CA PHE A 537 -17.77 -3.05 -17.51
C PHE A 537 -17.40 -2.31 -16.22
N PRO A 538 -18.35 -2.08 -15.31
CA PRO A 538 -18.09 -1.38 -14.04
C PRO A 538 -17.04 -2.06 -13.16
N SER A 539 -16.99 -3.39 -13.17
CA SER A 539 -16.03 -4.20 -12.41
C SER A 539 -15.70 -5.52 -13.13
N SER A 540 -14.63 -6.19 -12.69
CA SER A 540 -14.25 -7.51 -13.21
C SER A 540 -15.31 -8.59 -12.94
N GLN A 541 -16.05 -8.42 -11.85
CA GLN A 541 -17.22 -9.22 -11.47
C GLN A 541 -18.36 -9.06 -12.50
N TYR A 542 -18.76 -7.83 -12.83
CA TYR A 542 -19.79 -7.56 -13.84
C TYR A 542 -19.41 -8.10 -15.21
N ARG A 543 -18.14 -7.94 -15.59
CA ARG A 543 -17.57 -8.51 -16.81
C ARG A 543 -17.62 -10.04 -16.81
N GLN A 544 -17.39 -10.69 -15.66
CA GLN A 544 -17.54 -12.16 -15.54
C GLN A 544 -18.99 -12.60 -15.72
N ARG A 545 -19.92 -11.92 -15.05
CA ARG A 545 -21.35 -12.24 -15.18
C ARG A 545 -21.81 -12.14 -16.63
N PHE A 546 -21.42 -11.07 -17.33
CA PHE A 546 -21.72 -10.94 -18.76
C PHE A 546 -21.12 -12.10 -19.57
N TYR A 547 -19.83 -12.40 -19.38
CA TYR A 547 -19.18 -13.53 -20.04
C TYR A 547 -19.95 -14.85 -19.84
N ASP A 548 -20.32 -15.17 -18.60
CA ASP A 548 -21.06 -16.40 -18.27
C ASP A 548 -22.45 -16.43 -18.94
N LEU A 549 -23.12 -15.28 -19.07
CA LEU A 549 -24.40 -15.17 -19.77
C LEU A 549 -24.23 -15.40 -21.27
N ILE A 550 -23.14 -14.92 -21.88
CA ILE A 550 -22.84 -15.16 -23.30
C ILE A 550 -22.61 -16.65 -23.55
N ILE A 551 -21.82 -17.33 -22.71
CA ILE A 551 -21.59 -18.77 -22.83
C ILE A 551 -22.92 -19.55 -22.80
N LYS A 552 -23.83 -19.19 -21.88
CA LYS A 552 -25.17 -19.82 -21.80
C LYS A 552 -26.08 -19.46 -22.98
N LEU A 553 -25.90 -18.26 -23.55
CA LEU A 553 -26.69 -17.81 -24.68
C LEU A 553 -26.34 -18.59 -25.95
N THR A 554 -25.04 -18.84 -26.16
CA THR A 554 -24.49 -19.53 -27.34
C THR A 554 -24.29 -21.04 -27.14
N GLU A 555 -24.80 -21.59 -26.03
CA GLU A 555 -24.71 -23.03 -25.76
C GLU A 555 -25.44 -23.83 -26.86
N GLY A 556 -24.67 -24.60 -27.64
CA GLY A 556 -25.18 -25.39 -28.77
C GLY A 556 -24.99 -24.76 -30.16
N GLU A 557 -24.44 -23.54 -30.26
CA GLU A 557 -24.07 -22.92 -31.54
C GLU A 557 -22.71 -23.44 -32.03
N GLU A 558 -22.63 -23.89 -33.28
CA GLU A 558 -21.38 -24.37 -33.89
C GLU A 558 -20.48 -23.18 -34.30
N GLY A 559 -19.18 -23.24 -33.96
CA GLY A 559 -18.19 -22.23 -34.37
C GLY A 559 -17.99 -21.05 -33.41
N MET A 560 -18.63 -21.07 -32.24
CA MET A 560 -18.40 -20.10 -31.18
C MET A 560 -17.00 -20.26 -30.57
N MET A 561 -16.17 -19.23 -30.66
CA MET A 561 -14.81 -19.24 -30.09
C MET A 561 -14.78 -18.62 -28.69
N THR A 562 -14.28 -19.39 -27.72
CA THR A 562 -14.03 -18.93 -26.35
C THR A 562 -12.53 -18.75 -26.15
N ASN A 563 -12.09 -17.53 -25.81
CA ASN A 563 -10.67 -17.23 -25.56
C ASN A 563 -9.74 -17.59 -26.74
N LEU A 564 -9.66 -16.69 -27.73
CA LEU A 564 -8.77 -16.79 -28.89
C LEU A 564 -7.32 -17.19 -28.55
N GLU A 565 -6.79 -16.87 -27.37
CA GLU A 565 -5.40 -17.21 -27.00
C GLU A 565 -5.20 -18.65 -26.52
N GLU A 566 -6.22 -19.32 -25.96
CA GLU A 566 -6.12 -20.73 -25.53
C GLU A 566 -6.40 -21.67 -26.71
N ASP A 567 -7.36 -21.32 -27.56
CA ASP A 567 -7.65 -22.05 -28.80
C ASP A 567 -6.51 -21.88 -29.85
N SER A 568 -5.72 -20.80 -29.78
CA SER A 568 -4.56 -20.59 -30.67
C SER A 568 -3.30 -21.39 -30.31
N ILE A 569 -3.28 -22.13 -29.18
CA ILE A 569 -2.16 -23.05 -28.90
C ILE A 569 -2.23 -24.27 -29.83
N GLY A 570 -3.43 -24.62 -30.34
CA GLY A 570 -3.62 -25.67 -31.32
C GLY A 570 -3.15 -25.30 -32.75
N ASP A 571 -3.17 -24.02 -33.09
CA ASP A 571 -2.92 -23.51 -34.45
C ASP A 571 -1.63 -22.68 -34.54
N GLN A 572 -0.50 -23.24 -34.11
CA GLN A 572 0.78 -22.75 -34.64
C GLN A 572 0.79 -22.99 -36.15
N VAL A 573 0.64 -21.90 -36.92
CA VAL A 573 0.81 -21.93 -38.37
C VAL A 573 2.23 -22.44 -38.65
N ASN A 574 2.32 -23.70 -39.08
CA ASN A 574 3.58 -24.31 -39.45
C ASN A 574 3.83 -23.95 -40.91
N PHE A 575 4.83 -23.11 -41.19
CA PHE A 575 5.06 -22.59 -42.54
C PHE A 575 6.53 -22.67 -42.95
N GLU A 576 6.77 -22.73 -44.26
CA GLU A 576 8.09 -22.61 -44.85
C GLU A 576 8.16 -21.39 -45.78
N TYR A 577 9.28 -20.68 -45.80
CA TYR A 577 9.48 -19.59 -46.74
C TYR A 577 9.67 -20.14 -48.16
N GLU A 578 9.10 -19.46 -49.14
CA GLU A 578 9.42 -19.73 -50.54
C GLU A 578 10.75 -19.06 -50.90
N PHE A 579 11.60 -19.79 -51.62
CA PHE A 579 12.91 -19.32 -52.05
C PHE A 579 12.96 -19.16 -53.57
N ASP A 580 13.69 -18.15 -54.04
CA ASP A 580 14.00 -17.97 -55.46
C ASP A 580 15.11 -18.94 -55.92
N ASP A 581 15.41 -18.93 -57.23
CA ASP A 581 16.44 -19.78 -57.85
C ASP A 581 17.85 -19.57 -57.26
N SER A 582 18.07 -18.46 -56.53
CA SER A 582 19.32 -18.14 -55.83
C SER A 582 19.29 -18.49 -54.34
N LYS A 583 18.28 -19.26 -53.88
CA LYS A 583 18.05 -19.62 -52.47
C LYS A 583 17.83 -18.42 -51.54
N LYS A 584 17.30 -17.31 -52.03
CA LYS A 584 16.88 -16.17 -51.19
C LYS A 584 15.37 -16.18 -50.99
N LYS A 585 14.91 -15.81 -49.78
CA LYS A 585 13.48 -15.70 -49.47
C LYS A 585 12.81 -14.74 -50.47
N ILE A 586 11.70 -15.16 -51.07
CA ILE A 586 10.94 -14.34 -52.02
C ILE A 586 10.29 -13.18 -51.26
N ILE A 587 10.56 -11.94 -51.68
CA ILE A 587 10.01 -10.72 -51.07
C ILE A 587 8.76 -10.29 -51.82
N LEU A 588 7.64 -10.20 -51.12
CA LEU A 588 6.37 -9.68 -51.65
C LEU A 588 6.26 -8.16 -51.52
N GLY A 589 6.92 -7.56 -50.52
CA GLY A 589 6.93 -6.11 -50.33
C GLY A 589 7.86 -5.65 -49.22
N LYS A 590 8.35 -4.41 -49.31
CA LYS A 590 9.14 -3.74 -48.26
C LYS A 590 8.43 -2.46 -47.83
N GLY A 591 8.22 -2.29 -46.54
CA GLY A 591 7.63 -1.08 -45.97
C GLY A 591 8.46 -0.53 -44.80
N THR A 592 8.08 0.64 -44.30
CA THR A 592 8.78 1.36 -43.23
C THR A 592 8.95 0.53 -41.95
N TYR A 593 8.05 -0.43 -41.71
CA TYR A 593 7.99 -1.23 -40.48
C TYR A 593 8.47 -2.68 -40.65
N GLY A 594 8.91 -3.11 -41.84
CA GLY A 594 9.33 -4.50 -42.04
C GLY A 594 9.29 -4.99 -43.49
N ILE A 595 9.63 -6.26 -43.66
CA ILE A 595 9.68 -6.94 -44.97
C ILE A 595 8.64 -8.05 -44.99
N VAL A 596 7.87 -8.13 -46.07
CA VAL A 596 6.88 -9.19 -46.31
C VAL A 596 7.48 -10.21 -47.25
N TYR A 597 7.49 -11.47 -46.84
CA TYR A 597 7.98 -12.62 -47.61
C TYR A 597 6.83 -13.53 -48.03
N ALA A 598 7.02 -14.25 -49.14
CA ALA A 598 6.14 -15.35 -49.51
C ALA A 598 6.51 -16.59 -48.69
N ALA A 599 5.49 -17.28 -48.19
CA ALA A 599 5.63 -18.54 -47.49
C ALA A 599 4.49 -19.47 -47.88
N ARG A 600 4.63 -20.75 -47.53
CA ARG A 600 3.60 -21.77 -47.70
C ARG A 600 3.25 -22.33 -46.33
N ASP A 601 1.95 -22.35 -46.03
CA ASP A 601 1.43 -23.08 -44.89
C ASP A 601 1.57 -24.58 -45.15
N LEU A 602 2.27 -25.30 -44.28
CA LEU A 602 2.54 -26.73 -44.40
C LEU A 602 1.28 -27.56 -44.14
N ASN A 603 0.33 -27.06 -43.36
CA ASN A 603 -0.91 -27.74 -43.03
C ASN A 603 -1.92 -27.65 -44.18
N THR A 604 -2.11 -26.45 -44.74
CA THR A 604 -3.13 -26.20 -45.78
C THR A 604 -2.58 -26.19 -47.21
N GLN A 605 -1.25 -26.17 -47.37
CA GLN A 605 -0.54 -26.00 -48.66
C GLN A 605 -0.89 -24.70 -49.40
N VAL A 606 -1.54 -23.75 -48.72
CA VAL A 606 -1.89 -22.44 -49.27
C VAL A 606 -0.69 -21.49 -49.18
N ARG A 607 -0.55 -20.64 -50.19
CA ARG A 607 0.46 -19.58 -50.18
C ARG A 607 0.02 -18.46 -49.24
N ILE A 608 0.88 -18.13 -48.28
CA ILE A 608 0.66 -17.11 -47.27
C ILE A 608 1.76 -16.02 -47.34
N ALA A 609 1.50 -14.87 -46.73
CA ALA A 609 2.45 -13.76 -46.65
C ALA A 609 2.91 -13.56 -45.19
N VAL A 610 4.22 -13.60 -44.95
CA VAL A 610 4.81 -13.46 -43.61
C VAL A 610 5.52 -12.12 -43.51
N LYS A 611 5.11 -11.27 -42.57
CA LYS A 611 5.72 -9.95 -42.34
C LYS A 611 6.71 -10.00 -41.17
N GLU A 612 7.99 -9.88 -41.47
CA GLU A 612 9.05 -9.78 -40.46
C GLU A 612 9.21 -8.30 -40.05
N ILE A 613 9.01 -8.02 -38.76
CA ILE A 613 9.20 -6.70 -38.15
C ILE A 613 10.42 -6.80 -37.23
N PRO A 614 11.52 -6.08 -37.51
CA PRO A 614 12.69 -6.12 -36.64
C PRO A 614 12.39 -5.43 -35.31
N GLU A 615 12.42 -6.20 -34.22
CA GLU A 615 12.31 -5.64 -32.87
C GLU A 615 13.59 -4.89 -32.49
N ARG A 616 13.45 -3.65 -32.00
CA ARG A 616 14.54 -2.92 -31.37
C ARG A 616 14.37 -3.05 -29.85
N ASN A 617 15.34 -3.69 -29.20
CA ASN A 617 15.47 -3.96 -27.75
C ASN A 617 14.79 -5.24 -27.24
N LEU A 618 15.48 -6.37 -27.41
CA LEU A 618 15.37 -7.50 -26.50
C LEU A 618 16.37 -7.30 -25.36
N GLY A 619 16.00 -6.47 -24.37
CA GLY A 619 16.63 -6.50 -23.06
C GLY A 619 16.18 -7.78 -22.35
N GLY A 620 17.14 -8.55 -21.84
CA GLY A 620 16.92 -9.87 -21.24
C GLY A 620 15.83 -9.87 -20.17
N TYR A 621 14.94 -10.86 -20.28
CA TYR A 621 14.16 -11.39 -19.16
C TYR A 621 15.07 -12.13 -18.18
#